data_AF-A0A956LYE5-F1
#
_entry.id   AF-A0A956LYE5-F1
#
_cell.length_a   1.000
_cell.length_b   1.000
_cell.length_c   1.000
_cell.angle_alpha   90.00
_cell.angle_beta   90.00
_cell.angle_gamma   90.00
#
_symmetry.space_group_name_H-M   'P 1'
#
loop_
_entity.id
_entity.type
_entity.pdbx_description
1 polymer ?
#
loop_
_entity_poly.entity_id
_entity_poly.type
_entity_poly.pdbx_seq_one_letter_code
_entity_poly.pdbx_strand_id
1 'polypeptide(L)'
;MGAVPVTELVSQLRPVLRLESLTGEIDARRAVTSPDVNRPGLALTGFTESFRAERMQIFGATEMRYLATLTPSQSAGAVGHVMQFGVPAVVICRDLDPAPGMLEAAHQHGVPVLRSPSSTIDVIHELTHRLEDALAPTTTVHGSLVDVYGVGILITGRSAIGKSECALDLVERGHRLVADDVVTIKKQADNVVIGR
;
A
#
# COMPACT_ATOMS: atom_id res chain seq x y z
N MET A 1 -11.91 -1.84 -8.19
CA MET A 1 -10.52 -1.76 -7.68
C MET A 1 -10.58 -1.22 -6.27
N GLY A 2 -9.86 -1.81 -5.32
CA GLY A 2 -9.76 -1.26 -3.97
C GLY A 2 -9.02 0.08 -3.97
N ALA A 3 -9.23 0.87 -2.93
CA ALA A 3 -8.49 2.10 -2.67
C ALA A 3 -8.18 2.15 -1.17
N VAL A 4 -6.96 2.54 -0.81
CA VAL A 4 -6.52 2.64 0.59
C VAL A 4 -6.24 4.10 0.91
N PRO A 5 -6.91 4.71 1.91
CA PRO A 5 -6.62 6.06 2.33
C PRO A 5 -5.14 6.23 2.73
N VAL A 6 -4.50 7.30 2.28
CA VAL A 6 -3.09 7.57 2.60
C VAL A 6 -2.92 7.77 4.12
N THR A 7 -3.91 8.36 4.80
CA THR A 7 -3.93 8.50 6.26
C THR A 7 -3.83 7.16 6.98
N GLU A 8 -4.61 6.17 6.54
CA GLU A 8 -4.60 4.82 7.09
C GLU A 8 -3.24 4.16 6.84
N LEU A 9 -2.75 4.19 5.59
CA LEU A 9 -1.47 3.60 5.20
C LEU A 9 -0.31 4.18 6.04
N VAL A 10 -0.26 5.51 6.19
CA VAL A 10 0.75 6.19 6.99
C VAL A 10 0.66 5.80 8.47
N SER A 11 -0.55 5.67 9.02
CA SER A 11 -0.73 5.26 10.42
C SER A 11 -0.17 3.86 10.70
N GLN A 12 -0.37 2.92 9.78
CA GLN A 12 0.10 1.53 9.90
C GLN A 12 1.62 1.42 9.71
N LEU A 13 2.18 2.24 8.82
CA LEU A 13 3.59 2.21 8.47
C LEU A 13 4.48 3.04 9.39
N ARG A 14 3.91 4.05 10.08
CA ARG A 14 4.67 4.94 10.96
C ARG A 14 5.50 4.20 12.02
N PRO A 15 5.01 3.14 12.70
CA PRO A 15 5.82 2.41 13.69
C PRO A 15 7.03 1.68 13.07
N VAL A 16 6.88 1.18 11.84
CA VAL A 16 7.90 0.35 11.16
C VAL A 16 8.92 1.22 10.43
N LEU A 17 8.44 2.19 9.66
CA LEU A 17 9.26 3.05 8.80
C LEU A 17 9.61 4.40 9.45
N ARG A 18 9.12 4.69 10.67
CA ARG A 18 9.32 5.97 11.36
C ARG A 18 8.95 7.15 10.47
N LEU A 19 7.77 7.07 9.84
CA LEU A 19 7.28 8.10 8.91
C LEU A 19 6.91 9.38 9.65
N GLU A 20 7.55 10.47 9.23
CA GLU A 20 7.25 11.83 9.62
C GLU A 20 6.54 12.54 8.46
N SER A 21 5.49 13.32 8.74
CA SER A 21 4.89 14.18 7.70
C SER A 21 5.50 15.56 7.73
N LEU A 22 6.04 16.00 6.59
CA LEU A 22 6.64 17.33 6.43
C LEU A 22 5.65 18.38 5.97
N THR A 23 4.47 17.97 5.49
CA THR A 23 3.37 18.84 5.02
C THR A 23 2.23 18.95 6.03
N GLY A 24 2.37 18.38 7.23
CA GLY A 24 1.36 18.43 8.29
C GLY A 24 0.23 17.41 8.11
N GLU A 25 -1.02 17.87 8.20
CA GLU A 25 -2.19 16.99 8.10
C GLU A 25 -2.39 16.45 6.69
N ILE A 26 -2.75 15.16 6.60
CA ILE A 26 -2.96 14.45 5.34
C ILE A 26 -4.46 14.43 5.03
N ASP A 27 -4.86 14.86 3.85
CA ASP A 27 -6.27 14.79 3.40
C ASP A 27 -6.74 13.32 3.36
N ALA A 28 -7.76 13.01 4.16
CA ALA A 28 -8.34 11.66 4.25
C ALA A 28 -8.97 11.17 2.94
N ARG A 29 -9.25 12.07 1.98
CA ARG A 29 -9.78 11.71 0.65
C ARG A 29 -8.70 11.19 -0.30
N ARG A 30 -7.41 11.46 -0.02
CA ARG A 30 -6.33 10.90 -0.84
C ARG A 30 -6.19 9.43 -0.57
N ALA A 31 -6.19 8.64 -1.63
CA ALA A 31 -6.08 7.20 -1.58
C ALA A 31 -5.09 6.68 -2.61
N VAL A 32 -4.47 5.54 -2.28
CA VAL A 32 -3.62 4.77 -3.18
C VAL A 32 -4.46 3.65 -3.77
N THR A 33 -4.39 3.47 -5.09
CA THR A 33 -5.15 2.44 -5.83
C THR A 33 -4.26 1.39 -6.48
N SER A 34 -2.94 1.52 -6.35
CA SER A 34 -1.96 0.59 -6.91
C SER A 34 -1.10 -0.02 -5.80
N PRO A 35 -0.86 -1.34 -5.82
CA PRO A 35 0.04 -1.98 -4.87
C PRO A 35 1.52 -1.67 -5.13
N ASP A 36 1.84 -1.26 -6.36
CA ASP A 36 3.19 -0.90 -6.75
C ASP A 36 3.54 0.51 -6.29
N VAL A 37 4.83 0.73 -6.07
CA VAL A 37 5.42 2.05 -5.86
C VAL A 37 6.15 2.51 -7.12
N ASN A 38 6.47 3.81 -7.20
CA ASN A 38 7.19 4.38 -8.33
C ASN A 38 8.37 5.21 -7.85
N ARG A 39 9.46 5.18 -8.62
CA ARG A 39 10.61 6.08 -8.45
C ARG A 39 10.62 7.06 -9.64
N PRO A 40 10.38 8.36 -9.43
CA PRO A 40 10.10 9.29 -10.52
C PRO A 40 11.35 9.78 -11.28
N GLY A 41 12.43 8.99 -11.35
CA GLY A 41 13.73 9.43 -11.91
C GLY A 41 13.62 10.09 -13.29
N LEU A 42 12.98 9.43 -14.26
CA LEU A 42 12.78 9.98 -15.60
C LEU A 42 11.72 11.10 -15.65
N ALA A 43 10.71 11.03 -14.79
CA ALA A 43 9.68 12.08 -14.72
C ALA A 43 10.28 13.41 -14.23
N LEU A 44 11.26 13.36 -13.32
CA LEU A 44 12.01 14.53 -12.87
C LEU A 44 12.84 15.17 -14.00
N THR A 45 13.18 14.43 -15.07
CA THR A 45 13.86 14.98 -16.25
C THR A 45 12.89 15.45 -17.35
N GLY A 46 11.58 15.38 -17.10
CA GLY A 46 10.53 15.79 -18.06
C GLY A 46 9.98 14.67 -18.95
N PHE A 47 10.41 13.41 -18.79
CA PHE A 47 9.87 12.29 -19.56
C PHE A 47 8.71 11.61 -18.79
N THR A 48 7.47 11.84 -19.21
CA THR A 48 6.27 11.44 -18.47
C THR A 48 5.28 10.53 -19.19
N GLU A 49 5.58 10.06 -20.41
CA GLU A 49 4.68 9.19 -21.19
C GLU A 49 4.23 7.92 -20.44
N SER A 50 5.10 7.38 -19.57
CA SER A 50 4.82 6.19 -18.77
C SER A 50 4.76 6.48 -17.27
N PHE A 51 4.54 7.73 -16.87
CA PHE A 51 4.52 8.11 -15.46
C PHE A 51 3.29 7.54 -14.74
N ARG A 52 3.54 6.77 -13.68
CA ARG A 52 2.52 6.08 -12.88
C ARG A 52 2.09 6.96 -11.72
N ALA A 53 1.23 7.93 -12.01
CA ALA A 53 0.77 8.93 -11.03
C ALA A 53 -0.08 8.33 -9.91
N GLU A 54 -0.74 7.20 -10.14
CA GLU A 54 -1.58 6.50 -9.16
C GLU A 54 -0.81 5.76 -8.06
N ARG A 55 0.53 5.72 -8.16
CA ARG A 55 1.43 5.02 -7.24
C ARG A 55 2.01 5.96 -6.19
N MET A 56 2.40 5.42 -5.04
CA MET A 56 3.25 6.13 -4.09
C MET A 56 4.60 6.46 -4.73
N GLN A 57 5.07 7.70 -4.58
CA GLN A 57 6.32 8.15 -5.21
C GLN A 57 7.47 8.11 -4.20
N ILE A 58 8.57 7.46 -4.55
CA ILE A 58 9.71 7.21 -3.67
C ILE A 58 10.91 8.03 -4.15
N PHE A 59 11.40 8.90 -3.28
CA PHE A 59 12.58 9.74 -3.50
C PHE A 59 13.73 9.19 -2.67
N GLY A 60 14.62 8.45 -3.32
CA GLY A 60 15.84 7.93 -2.73
C GLY A 60 17.05 8.81 -3.05
N ALA A 61 18.24 8.28 -2.77
CA ALA A 61 19.48 9.01 -3.00
C ALA A 61 19.69 9.40 -4.48
N THR A 62 19.24 8.58 -5.42
CA THR A 62 19.39 8.86 -6.86
C THR A 62 18.56 10.08 -7.28
N GLU A 63 17.28 10.10 -6.91
CA GLU A 63 16.35 11.18 -7.23
C GLU A 63 16.79 12.49 -6.58
N MET A 64 17.17 12.44 -5.30
CA MET A 64 17.63 13.61 -4.55
C MET A 64 18.97 14.15 -5.07
N ARG A 65 19.91 13.27 -5.46
CA ARG A 65 21.18 13.70 -6.08
C ARG A 65 20.96 14.36 -7.43
N TYR A 66 20.07 13.82 -8.26
CA TYR A 66 19.73 14.46 -9.54
C TYR A 66 19.17 15.87 -9.30
N LEU A 67 18.22 16.02 -8.39
CA LEU A 67 17.64 17.32 -8.04
C LEU A 67 18.68 18.30 -7.49
N ALA A 68 19.71 17.81 -6.81
CA ALA A 68 20.83 18.62 -6.32
C ALA A 68 21.81 19.08 -7.43
N THR A 69 21.78 18.47 -8.62
CA THR A 69 22.56 18.95 -9.78
C THR A 69 21.89 20.12 -10.51
N LEU A 70 20.61 20.37 -10.22
CA LEU A 70 19.83 21.41 -10.85
C LEU A 70 19.94 22.73 -10.09
N THR A 71 19.67 23.85 -10.76
CA THR A 71 19.45 25.13 -10.06
C THR A 71 18.16 25.05 -9.22
N PRO A 72 18.00 25.87 -8.15
CA PRO A 72 16.81 25.82 -7.32
C PRO A 72 15.49 25.98 -8.09
N SER A 73 15.45 26.83 -9.12
CA SER A 73 14.27 27.01 -9.97
C SER A 73 13.96 25.79 -10.83
N GLN A 74 14.98 25.15 -11.39
CA GLN A 74 14.83 23.91 -12.17
C GLN A 74 14.39 22.74 -11.28
N SER A 75 14.96 22.63 -10.07
CA SER A 75 14.58 21.63 -9.06
C SER A 75 13.11 21.78 -8.67
N ALA A 76 12.68 23.01 -8.37
CA ALA A 76 11.29 23.33 -8.08
C ALA A 76 10.35 23.00 -9.25
N GLY A 77 10.76 23.32 -10.48
CA GLY A 77 10.01 22.97 -11.70
C GLY A 77 9.87 21.45 -11.90
N ALA A 78 10.95 20.69 -11.69
CA ALA A 78 10.95 19.23 -11.82
C ALA A 78 10.03 18.56 -10.78
N VAL A 79 10.12 18.98 -9.51
CA VAL A 79 9.25 18.44 -8.45
C VAL A 79 7.80 18.88 -8.65
N GLY A 80 7.57 20.14 -9.03
CA GLY A 80 6.24 20.64 -9.38
C GLY A 80 5.60 19.85 -10.52
N HIS A 81 6.39 19.50 -11.55
CA HIS A 81 5.92 18.68 -12.67
C HIS A 81 5.48 17.28 -12.23
N VAL A 82 6.12 16.66 -11.24
CA VAL A 82 5.68 15.38 -10.69
C VAL A 82 4.41 15.55 -9.85
N MET A 83 4.33 16.59 -9.02
CA MET A 83 3.23 16.81 -8.08
C MET A 83 1.92 17.23 -8.77
N GLN A 84 1.98 17.93 -9.90
CA GLN A 84 0.80 18.31 -10.69
C GLN A 84 -0.02 17.12 -11.22
N PHE A 85 0.58 15.94 -11.32
CA PHE A 85 -0.16 14.72 -11.67
C PHE A 85 -1.06 14.20 -10.54
N GLY A 86 -1.08 14.88 -9.38
CA GLY A 86 -1.97 14.54 -8.27
C GLY A 86 -1.58 13.26 -7.54
N VAL A 87 -0.28 12.92 -7.51
CA VAL A 87 0.23 11.68 -6.91
C VAL A 87 -0.26 11.48 -5.46
N PRO A 88 -0.58 10.25 -5.01
CA PRO A 88 -1.15 10.00 -3.69
C PRO A 88 -0.33 10.58 -2.53
N ALA A 89 0.98 10.34 -2.54
CA ALA A 89 1.95 10.90 -1.62
C ALA A 89 3.40 10.64 -2.10
N VAL A 90 4.32 11.39 -1.53
CA VAL A 90 5.77 11.29 -1.73
C VAL A 90 6.43 10.80 -0.44
N VAL A 91 7.37 9.87 -0.55
CA VAL A 91 8.23 9.43 0.57
C VAL A 91 9.69 9.71 0.25
N ILE A 92 10.33 10.51 1.09
CA ILE A 92 11.77 10.80 1.06
C ILE A 92 12.46 9.80 2.00
N CYS A 93 13.38 9.00 1.46
CA CYS A 93 14.09 7.98 2.21
C CYS A 93 15.39 8.51 2.81
N ARG A 94 15.97 7.76 3.77
CA ARG A 94 17.30 7.98 4.36
C ARG A 94 17.46 9.35 5.06
N ASP A 95 16.38 9.88 5.64
CA ASP A 95 16.35 11.21 6.29
C ASP A 95 16.91 12.34 5.42
N LEU A 96 16.83 12.21 4.10
CA LEU A 96 17.27 13.27 3.20
C LEU A 96 16.34 14.50 3.34
N ASP A 97 16.92 15.68 3.23
CA ASP A 97 16.17 16.93 3.23
C ASP A 97 15.38 17.10 1.93
N PRO A 98 14.14 17.64 1.97
CA PRO A 98 13.38 17.96 0.77
C PRO A 98 14.17 18.81 -0.22
N ALA A 99 14.02 18.52 -1.52
CA ALA A 99 14.65 19.32 -2.56
C ALA A 99 14.03 20.74 -2.61
N PRO A 100 14.77 21.74 -3.14
CA PRO A 100 14.23 23.09 -3.30
C PRO A 100 12.88 23.11 -4.02
N GLY A 101 11.89 23.81 -3.45
CA GLY A 101 10.54 23.93 -4.01
C GLY A 101 9.63 22.72 -3.79
N MET A 102 10.11 21.64 -3.18
CA MET A 102 9.34 20.40 -2.98
C MET A 102 8.17 20.61 -2.02
N LEU A 103 8.38 21.27 -0.88
CA LEU A 103 7.31 21.49 0.10
C LEU A 103 6.31 22.53 -0.40
N GLU A 104 6.76 23.56 -1.11
CA GLU A 104 5.87 24.54 -1.75
C GLU A 104 4.99 23.88 -2.80
N ALA A 105 5.57 23.09 -3.70
CA ALA A 105 4.82 22.34 -4.72
C ALA A 105 3.86 21.33 -4.08
N ALA A 106 4.26 20.71 -2.97
CA ALA A 106 3.45 19.75 -2.25
C ALA A 106 2.19 20.42 -1.67
N HIS A 107 2.36 21.57 -0.99
CA HIS A 107 1.22 22.34 -0.49
C HIS A 107 0.31 22.84 -1.61
N GLN A 108 0.87 23.33 -2.73
CA GLN A 108 0.10 23.81 -3.87
C GLN A 108 -0.80 22.73 -4.48
N HIS A 109 -0.33 21.48 -4.53
CA HIS A 109 -1.09 20.36 -5.10
C HIS A 109 -1.76 19.48 -4.03
N GLY A 110 -1.67 19.87 -2.75
CA GLY A 110 -2.15 19.09 -1.61
C GLY A 110 -1.55 17.68 -1.55
N VAL A 111 -0.32 17.48 -2.01
CA VAL A 111 0.38 16.18 -2.01
C VAL A 111 1.12 16.01 -0.69
N PRO A 112 0.84 14.96 0.11
CA PRO A 112 1.58 14.69 1.32
C PRO A 112 3.04 14.35 1.04
N VAL A 113 3.96 14.98 1.76
CA VAL A 113 5.39 14.63 1.75
C VAL A 113 5.74 14.00 3.09
N LEU A 114 6.27 12.78 3.02
CA LEU A 114 6.68 11.99 4.16
C LEU A 114 8.20 11.82 4.15
N ARG A 115 8.83 11.79 5.31
CA ARG A 115 10.24 11.47 5.50
C ARG A 115 10.40 10.20 6.33
N SER A 116 11.38 9.39 5.97
CA SER A 116 11.75 8.18 6.71
C SER A 116 13.27 8.06 6.83
N PRO A 117 13.80 7.62 7.99
CA PRO A 117 15.21 7.25 8.15
C PRO A 117 15.58 5.97 7.39
N SER A 118 14.58 5.16 7.01
CA SER A 118 14.80 3.84 6.42
C SER A 118 15.38 3.93 5.01
N SER A 119 16.04 2.84 4.59
CA SER A 119 16.60 2.79 3.24
C SER A 119 15.49 2.77 2.18
N THR A 120 15.83 3.15 0.95
CA THR A 120 14.90 3.11 -0.17
C THR A 120 14.31 1.72 -0.40
N ILE A 121 15.11 0.67 -0.18
CA ILE A 121 14.65 -0.72 -0.36
C ILE A 121 13.65 -1.09 0.74
N ASP A 122 13.94 -0.76 2.00
CA ASP A 122 13.05 -1.09 3.12
C ASP A 122 11.70 -0.36 2.99
N VAL A 123 11.74 0.92 2.59
CA VAL A 123 10.54 1.72 2.34
C VAL A 123 9.70 1.10 1.22
N ILE A 124 10.32 0.74 0.09
CA ILE A 124 9.64 0.08 -1.02
C ILE A 124 9.03 -1.25 -0.58
N HIS A 125 9.81 -2.08 0.12
CA HIS A 125 9.38 -3.40 0.56
C HIS A 125 8.16 -3.33 1.47
N GLU A 126 8.22 -2.53 2.53
CA GLU A 126 7.12 -2.43 3.49
C GLU A 126 5.88 -1.75 2.87
N LEU A 127 6.07 -0.72 2.03
CA LEU A 127 4.94 -0.10 1.31
C LEU A 127 4.25 -1.09 0.37
N THR A 128 5.02 -1.78 -0.48
CA THR A 128 4.47 -2.76 -1.42
C THR A 128 3.78 -3.88 -0.65
N HIS A 129 4.40 -4.42 0.39
CA HIS A 129 3.78 -5.48 1.21
C HIS A 129 2.43 -5.05 1.81
N ARG A 130 2.37 -3.85 2.39
CA ARG A 130 1.11 -3.34 2.96
C ARG A 130 0.06 -3.05 1.90
N LEU A 131 0.44 -2.49 0.77
CA LEU A 131 -0.50 -2.18 -0.29
C LEU A 131 -1.00 -3.44 -1.00
N GLU A 132 -0.14 -4.44 -1.23
CA GLU A 132 -0.53 -5.76 -1.74
C GLU A 132 -1.57 -6.41 -0.84
N ASP A 133 -1.34 -6.42 0.48
CA ASP A 133 -2.32 -6.94 1.41
C ASP A 133 -3.60 -6.09 1.38
N ALA A 134 -3.52 -4.76 1.52
CA ALA A 134 -4.71 -3.93 1.60
C ALA A 134 -5.55 -3.91 0.31
N LEU A 135 -4.93 -4.06 -0.86
CA LEU A 135 -5.58 -4.05 -2.18
C LEU A 135 -5.83 -5.45 -2.75
N ALA A 136 -5.47 -6.51 -2.03
CA ALA A 136 -5.62 -7.89 -2.47
C ALA A 136 -7.08 -8.23 -2.84
N PRO A 137 -7.30 -8.93 -3.98
CA PRO A 137 -8.61 -9.40 -4.36
C PRO A 137 -9.26 -10.19 -3.22
N THR A 138 -10.47 -9.79 -2.86
CA THR A 138 -11.24 -10.39 -1.78
C THR A 138 -12.62 -10.78 -2.31
N THR A 139 -13.10 -11.95 -1.92
CA THR A 139 -14.45 -12.44 -2.21
C THR A 139 -15.06 -13.06 -0.97
N THR A 140 -16.36 -13.27 -1.00
CA THR A 140 -17.09 -13.92 0.08
C THR A 140 -17.82 -15.12 -0.48
N VAL A 141 -17.74 -16.26 0.21
CA VAL A 141 -18.38 -17.50 -0.20
C VAL A 141 -19.21 -18.08 0.94
N HIS A 142 -20.30 -18.76 0.58
CA HIS A 142 -21.09 -19.50 1.56
C HIS A 142 -20.48 -20.88 1.84
N GLY A 143 -20.17 -21.16 3.10
CA GLY A 143 -19.53 -22.41 3.51
C GLY A 143 -19.02 -22.37 4.95
N SER A 144 -18.34 -23.43 5.34
CA SER A 144 -17.70 -23.54 6.66
C SER A 144 -16.21 -23.76 6.47
N LEU A 145 -15.38 -22.98 7.13
CA LEU A 145 -13.92 -23.06 7.07
C LEU A 145 -13.40 -23.64 8.39
N VAL A 146 -12.62 -24.71 8.31
CA VAL A 146 -12.05 -25.40 9.47
C VAL A 146 -10.55 -25.62 9.28
N ASP A 147 -9.81 -25.65 10.38
CA ASP A 147 -8.40 -26.07 10.43
C ASP A 147 -8.33 -27.48 11.01
N VAL A 148 -7.91 -28.42 10.15
CA VAL A 148 -7.77 -29.84 10.46
C VAL A 148 -6.30 -30.21 10.28
N TYR A 149 -5.61 -30.50 11.38
CA TYR A 149 -4.18 -30.85 11.40
C TYR A 149 -3.27 -29.80 10.73
N GLY A 150 -3.61 -28.51 10.79
CA GLY A 150 -2.85 -27.43 10.16
C GLY A 150 -3.21 -27.20 8.69
N VAL A 151 -4.22 -27.90 8.16
CA VAL A 151 -4.72 -27.72 6.80
C VAL A 151 -6.06 -26.99 6.86
N GLY A 152 -6.14 -25.84 6.20
CA GLY A 152 -7.39 -25.10 6.02
C GLY A 152 -8.30 -25.79 5.00
N ILE A 153 -9.48 -26.22 5.44
CA ILE A 153 -10.48 -26.90 4.62
C ILE A 153 -11.73 -26.04 4.52
N LEU A 154 -12.08 -25.61 3.31
CA LEU A 154 -13.33 -24.92 3.01
C LEU A 154 -14.40 -25.92 2.55
N ILE A 155 -15.40 -26.14 3.38
CA ILE A 155 -16.55 -27.01 3.10
C ILE A 155 -17.62 -26.19 2.37
N THR A 156 -17.87 -26.52 1.11
CA THR A 156 -18.88 -25.88 0.26
C THR A 156 -19.96 -26.87 -0.19
N GLY A 157 -21.09 -26.35 -0.66
CA GLY A 157 -22.24 -27.17 -1.05
C GLY A 157 -23.57 -26.45 -0.91
N ARG A 158 -24.65 -27.08 -1.40
CA ARG A 158 -26.02 -26.54 -1.36
C ARG A 158 -26.44 -26.16 0.06
N SER A 159 -27.40 -25.25 0.19
CA SER A 159 -28.00 -24.93 1.49
C SER A 159 -28.64 -26.17 2.11
N ALA A 160 -28.56 -26.29 3.45
CA ALA A 160 -29.08 -27.41 4.23
C ALA A 160 -28.55 -28.81 3.85
N ILE A 161 -27.38 -28.91 3.19
CA ILE A 161 -26.77 -30.21 2.87
C ILE A 161 -25.97 -30.84 4.03
N GLY A 162 -25.81 -30.13 5.16
CA GLY A 162 -25.03 -30.61 6.30
C GLY A 162 -23.64 -29.96 6.47
N LYS A 163 -23.38 -28.75 5.93
CA LYS A 163 -22.04 -28.11 5.98
C LYS A 163 -21.64 -27.76 7.41
N SER A 164 -22.52 -27.05 8.11
CA SER A 164 -22.30 -26.59 9.49
C SER A 164 -22.24 -27.78 10.44
N GLU A 165 -23.06 -28.80 10.22
CA GLU A 165 -23.06 -30.05 10.97
C GLU A 165 -21.74 -30.79 10.79
N CYS A 166 -21.24 -30.93 9.55
CA CYS A 166 -19.93 -31.53 9.30
C CYS A 166 -18.77 -30.73 9.93
N ALA A 167 -18.82 -29.41 9.89
CA ALA A 167 -17.84 -28.55 10.54
C ALA A 167 -17.87 -28.72 12.07
N LEU A 168 -19.07 -28.77 12.66
CA LEU A 168 -19.25 -28.97 14.10
C LEU A 168 -18.73 -30.34 14.56
N ASP A 169 -19.00 -31.38 13.78
CA ASP A 169 -18.48 -32.73 13.98
C ASP A 169 -16.93 -32.77 14.03
N LEU A 170 -16.27 -31.92 13.24
CA LEU A 170 -14.80 -31.79 13.26
C LEU A 170 -14.34 -31.03 14.51
N VAL A 171 -15.07 -30.00 14.92
CA VAL A 171 -14.79 -29.26 16.17
C VAL A 171 -14.89 -30.17 17.39
N GLU A 172 -15.93 -31.01 17.46
CA GLU A 172 -16.10 -32.01 18.52
C GLU A 172 -14.93 -33.01 18.60
N ARG A 173 -14.27 -33.28 17.46
CA ARG A 173 -13.07 -34.13 17.38
C ARG A 173 -11.76 -33.37 17.70
N GLY A 174 -11.85 -32.11 18.10
CA GLY A 174 -10.72 -31.27 18.52
C GLY A 174 -10.11 -30.40 17.43
N HIS A 175 -10.76 -30.29 16.27
CA HIS A 175 -10.35 -29.35 15.20
C HIS A 175 -10.88 -27.94 15.45
N ARG A 176 -10.38 -26.96 14.69
CA ARG A 176 -10.72 -25.54 14.92
C ARG A 176 -11.69 -25.06 13.85
N LEU A 177 -12.80 -24.48 14.28
CA LEU A 177 -13.66 -23.68 13.40
C LEU A 177 -13.00 -22.33 13.17
N VAL A 178 -12.87 -21.94 11.90
CA VAL A 178 -12.38 -20.62 11.50
C VAL A 178 -13.56 -19.70 11.21
N ALA A 179 -14.50 -20.15 10.38
CA ALA A 179 -15.71 -19.40 10.01
C ALA A 179 -16.85 -20.37 9.66
N ASP A 180 -18.10 -19.94 9.85
CA ASP A 180 -19.31 -20.67 9.43
C ASP A 180 -20.29 -19.74 8.71
N ASP A 181 -21.08 -20.32 7.81
CA ASP A 181 -21.97 -19.66 6.83
C ASP A 181 -21.28 -18.73 5.83
N VAL A 182 -20.58 -17.69 6.28
CA VAL A 182 -19.99 -16.66 5.42
C VAL A 182 -18.48 -16.61 5.63
N VAL A 183 -17.72 -17.06 4.62
CA VAL A 183 -16.26 -17.06 4.65
C VAL A 183 -15.72 -15.97 3.74
N THR A 184 -14.90 -15.07 4.29
CA THR A 184 -14.20 -14.05 3.50
C THR A 184 -12.85 -14.62 3.06
N ILE A 185 -12.64 -14.64 1.75
CA ILE A 185 -11.44 -15.20 1.11
C ILE A 185 -10.65 -14.08 0.46
N LYS A 186 -9.36 -13.98 0.79
CA LYS A 186 -8.44 -12.97 0.28
C LYS A 186 -7.24 -13.63 -0.40
N LYS A 187 -6.92 -13.22 -1.63
CA LYS A 187 -5.73 -13.68 -2.37
C LYS A 187 -4.53 -12.79 -2.00
N GLN A 188 -3.69 -13.24 -1.07
CA GLN A 188 -2.56 -12.44 -0.58
C GLN A 188 -1.33 -12.52 -1.50
N ALA A 189 -1.13 -13.65 -2.19
CA ALA A 189 -0.07 -13.83 -3.18
C ALA A 189 -0.58 -14.74 -4.31
N ASP A 190 0.22 -14.94 -5.36
CA ASP A 190 -0.24 -15.70 -6.53
C ASP A 190 -0.74 -17.11 -6.20
N ASN A 191 -0.13 -17.75 -5.20
CA ASN A 191 -0.46 -19.11 -4.79
C ASN A 191 -0.90 -19.21 -3.32
N VAL A 192 -1.27 -18.09 -2.68
CA VAL A 192 -1.68 -18.06 -1.27
C VAL A 192 -3.01 -17.37 -1.12
N VAL A 193 -3.95 -18.09 -0.51
CA VAL A 193 -5.30 -17.62 -0.21
C VAL A 193 -5.54 -17.78 1.28
N ILE A 194 -6.05 -16.74 1.91
CA ILE A 194 -6.40 -16.74 3.34
C ILE A 194 -7.91 -16.60 3.47
N GLY A 195 -8.51 -17.49 4.25
CA GLY A 195 -9.91 -17.43 4.65
C GLY A 195 -10.04 -16.98 6.10
N ARG A 196 -11.07 -16.18 6.39
CA ARG A 196 -11.46 -15.74 7.73
C ARG A 196 -12.98 -15.56 7.83
#